data_AF-A0A0J7IE40-F1
#
_entry.id   AF-A0A0J7IE40-F1
#
_cell.length_a   1.000
_cell.length_b   1.000
_cell.length_c   1.000
_cell.angle_alpha   90.00
_cell.angle_beta   90.00
_cell.angle_gamma   90.00
#
_symmetry.space_group_name_H-M   'P 1'
#
loop_
_entity.id
_entity.type
_entity.pdbx_description
1 polymer ?
#
loop_
_entity_poly.entity_id
_entity_poly.type
_entity_poly.pdbx_seq_one_letter_code
_entity_poly.pdbx_strand_id
1 'polypeptide(L)'
;MKALKVLYALSFMVCLLQLVLWLFTPFMGVGAIWHMVTGSGFYSDAYPERISEISEKLGMTVTTFKMVNQIVSIIYFITLIIPVLSIFFLKKFSKRSIYITVNCLFVLNILILFSLWLQKFL
;
A
#
# COMPACT_ATOMS: atom_id res chain seq x y z
N MET A 1 24.71 11.83 -2.09
CA MET A 1 23.67 12.71 -1.50
C MET A 1 22.68 13.24 -2.53
N LYS A 2 23.10 13.81 -3.68
CA LYS A 2 22.18 14.34 -4.70
C LYS A 2 21.18 13.29 -5.22
N ALA A 3 21.65 12.11 -5.62
CA ALA A 3 20.80 11.03 -6.12
C ALA A 3 19.74 10.58 -5.10
N LEU A 4 20.13 10.40 -3.84
CA LEU A 4 19.21 9.99 -2.77
C LEU A 4 18.10 11.02 -2.51
N LYS A 5 18.40 12.32 -2.65
CA LYS A 5 17.41 13.40 -2.55
C LYS A 5 16.42 13.38 -3.72
N VAL A 6 16.90 13.09 -4.94
CA VAL A 6 16.05 12.97 -6.14
C VAL A 6 15.13 11.77 -6.01
N LEU A 7 15.67 10.60 -5.61
CA LEU A 7 14.88 9.40 -5.36
C LEU A 7 13.82 9.62 -4.28
N TYR A 8 14.18 10.27 -3.17
CA TYR A 8 13.21 10.66 -2.14
C TYR A 8 12.08 11.52 -2.71
N ALA A 9 12.41 12.55 -3.51
CA ALA A 9 11.39 13.44 -4.07
C ALA A 9 10.46 12.70 -5.03
N LEU A 10 10.98 11.80 -5.87
CA LEU A 10 10.18 10.98 -6.77
C LEU A 10 9.26 10.03 -5.98
N SER A 11 9.82 9.28 -5.03
CA SER A 11 9.08 8.38 -4.15
C SER A 11 7.97 9.11 -3.39
N PHE A 12 8.28 10.29 -2.83
CA PHE A 12 7.32 11.15 -2.16
C PHE A 12 6.17 11.57 -3.10
N MET A 13 6.50 12.05 -4.31
CA MET A 13 5.49 12.53 -5.26
C MET A 13 4.56 11.40 -5.74
N VAL A 14 5.11 10.21 -6.00
CA VAL A 14 4.29 9.05 -6.39
C VAL A 14 3.37 8.62 -5.25
N CYS A 15 3.89 8.50 -4.02
CA CYS A 15 3.06 8.16 -2.86
C CYS A 15 2.00 9.25 -2.59
N LEU A 16 2.34 10.53 -2.74
CA LEU A 16 1.38 11.62 -2.58
C LEU A 16 0.26 11.53 -3.62
N LEU A 17 0.60 11.33 -4.89
CA LEU A 17 -0.38 11.21 -5.96
C LEU A 17 -1.31 10.00 -5.73
N GLN A 18 -0.74 8.85 -5.38
CA GLN A 18 -1.53 7.65 -5.05
C GLN A 18 -2.45 7.88 -3.85
N LEU A 19 -1.96 8.53 -2.79
CA LEU A 19 -2.78 8.84 -1.61
C LEU A 19 -3.91 9.81 -1.95
N VAL A 20 -3.65 10.82 -2.77
CA VAL A 20 -4.67 11.73 -3.31
C VAL A 20 -5.70 10.93 -4.11
N LEU A 21 -5.28 10.03 -5.02
CA LEU A 21 -6.21 9.20 -5.77
C LEU A 21 -7.11 8.36 -4.86
N TRP A 22 -6.58 7.81 -3.75
CA TRP A 22 -7.38 7.10 -2.74
C TRP A 22 -8.36 8.01 -1.99
N LEU A 23 -7.94 9.21 -1.63
CA LEU A 23 -8.77 10.15 -0.88
C LEU A 23 -9.87 10.81 -1.74
N PHE A 24 -9.67 10.87 -3.06
CA PHE A 24 -10.55 11.60 -3.99
C PHE A 24 -11.23 10.72 -5.05
N THR A 25 -11.01 9.40 -5.09
CA THR A 25 -11.82 8.49 -5.95
C THR A 25 -13.28 8.51 -5.53
N PRO A 26 -14.22 8.43 -6.50
CA PRO A 26 -15.45 9.22 -6.49
C PRO A 26 -16.31 8.86 -5.29
N PHE A 27 -16.32 9.74 -4.29
CA PHE A 27 -17.23 9.79 -3.13
C PHE A 27 -17.07 8.75 -2.01
N MET A 28 -15.93 8.05 -1.87
CA MET A 28 -15.68 7.19 -0.68
C MET A 28 -14.42 7.47 0.13
N GLY A 29 -13.46 8.25 -0.38
CA GLY A 29 -12.32 8.83 0.37
C GLY A 29 -11.74 7.98 1.50
N VAL A 30 -11.63 8.57 2.71
CA VAL A 30 -11.14 7.90 3.93
C VAL A 30 -11.97 6.65 4.29
N GLY A 31 -13.26 6.62 3.94
CA GLY A 31 -14.13 5.47 4.16
C GLY A 31 -13.70 4.24 3.36
N ALA A 32 -13.24 4.42 2.12
CA ALA A 32 -12.68 3.33 1.31
C ALA A 32 -11.41 2.76 1.94
N ILE A 33 -10.50 3.64 2.39
CA ILE A 33 -9.28 3.25 3.11
C ILE A 33 -9.65 2.49 4.39
N TRP A 34 -10.60 3.01 5.16
CA TRP A 34 -11.08 2.38 6.39
C TRP A 34 -11.64 0.99 6.13
N HIS A 35 -12.53 0.84 5.14
CA HIS A 35 -13.12 -0.44 4.78
C HIS A 35 -12.06 -1.49 4.36
N MET A 36 -11.05 -1.06 3.60
CA MET A 36 -9.95 -1.94 3.19
C MET A 36 -9.04 -2.32 4.35
N VAL A 37 -8.87 -1.44 5.34
CA VAL A 37 -8.01 -1.69 6.52
C VAL A 37 -8.74 -2.52 7.59
N THR A 38 -10.04 -2.32 7.80
CA THR A 38 -10.78 -2.96 8.91
C THR A 38 -11.54 -4.22 8.52
N GLY A 39 -11.76 -4.48 7.23
CA GLY A 39 -12.55 -5.63 6.81
C GLY A 39 -12.05 -6.28 5.55
N SER A 40 -12.23 -5.62 4.40
CA SER A 40 -12.22 -6.31 3.12
C SER A 40 -10.85 -6.53 2.49
N GLY A 41 -9.80 -5.82 2.91
CA GLY A 41 -8.54 -5.78 2.17
C GLY A 41 -8.75 -5.37 0.69
N PHE A 42 -7.87 -5.84 -0.20
CA PHE A 42 -7.97 -5.59 -1.64
C PHE A 42 -9.00 -6.48 -2.34
N TYR A 43 -9.20 -7.71 -1.87
CA TYR A 43 -10.22 -8.63 -2.37
C TYR A 43 -11.48 -8.57 -1.52
N SER A 44 -12.52 -7.91 -2.03
CA SER A 44 -13.77 -7.71 -1.29
C SER A 44 -14.61 -8.99 -1.18
N ASP A 45 -15.32 -9.12 -0.06
CA ASP A 45 -16.39 -10.10 0.15
C ASP A 45 -17.53 -9.98 -0.88
N ALA A 46 -17.61 -8.86 -1.60
CA ALA A 46 -18.51 -8.70 -2.75
C ALA A 46 -18.17 -9.66 -3.91
N TYR A 47 -16.98 -10.25 -3.92
CA TYR A 47 -16.53 -11.23 -4.92
C TYR A 47 -15.97 -12.49 -4.22
N PRO A 48 -16.83 -13.28 -3.56
CA PRO A 48 -16.40 -14.42 -2.75
C PRO A 48 -15.72 -15.52 -3.58
N GLU A 49 -16.09 -15.66 -4.85
CA GLU A 49 -15.52 -16.65 -5.79
C GLU A 49 -14.01 -16.42 -6.00
N ARG A 50 -13.57 -15.16 -6.16
CA ARG A 50 -12.14 -14.85 -6.28
C ARG A 50 -11.35 -15.19 -5.01
N ILE A 51 -11.96 -14.98 -3.85
CA ILE A 51 -11.33 -15.31 -2.57
C ILE A 51 -11.12 -16.82 -2.47
N SER A 52 -12.12 -17.63 -2.84
CA SER A 52 -11.97 -19.09 -2.86
C SER A 52 -10.92 -19.55 -3.86
N GLU A 53 -10.94 -19.06 -5.10
CA GLU A 53 -10.00 -19.46 -6.15
C GLU A 53 -8.54 -19.16 -5.78
N ILE A 54 -8.27 -17.95 -5.28
CA ILE A 54 -6.91 -17.58 -4.89
C ILE A 54 -6.49 -18.36 -3.64
N SER A 55 -7.39 -18.58 -2.69
CA SER A 55 -7.09 -19.38 -1.49
C SER A 55 -6.71 -20.83 -1.83
N GLU A 56 -7.42 -21.45 -2.80
CA GLU A 56 -7.15 -22.79 -3.28
C GLU A 56 -5.81 -22.87 -4.02
N LYS A 57 -5.53 -21.92 -4.92
CA LYS A 57 -4.23 -21.83 -5.63
C LYS A 57 -3.05 -21.66 -4.68
N LEU A 58 -3.24 -20.97 -3.56
CA LEU A 58 -2.21 -20.74 -2.56
C LEU A 58 -2.16 -21.84 -1.48
N GLY A 59 -3.03 -22.85 -1.54
CA GLY A 59 -3.08 -23.95 -0.57
C GLY A 59 -3.40 -23.49 0.85
N MET A 60 -4.18 -22.41 1.00
CA MET A 60 -4.54 -21.84 2.31
C MET A 60 -6.06 -21.78 2.49
N THR A 61 -6.51 -21.77 3.74
CA THR A 61 -7.94 -21.60 4.02
C THR A 61 -8.39 -20.19 3.65
N VAL A 62 -9.67 -20.06 3.27
CA VAL A 62 -10.31 -18.76 2.98
C VAL A 62 -10.12 -17.78 4.13
N THR A 63 -10.26 -18.24 5.39
CA THR A 63 -10.08 -17.40 6.58
C THR A 63 -8.66 -16.85 6.68
N THR A 64 -7.64 -17.68 6.45
CA THR A 64 -6.24 -17.24 6.44
C THR A 64 -5.98 -16.27 5.29
N PHE A 65 -6.52 -16.53 4.10
CA PHE A 65 -6.37 -15.62 2.97
C PHE A 65 -6.99 -14.24 3.24
N LYS A 66 -8.20 -14.20 3.83
CA LYS A 66 -8.85 -12.93 4.21
C LYS A 66 -7.99 -12.13 5.20
N MET A 67 -7.41 -12.78 6.20
CA MET A 67 -6.48 -12.12 7.13
C MET A 67 -5.24 -11.58 6.42
N VAL A 68 -4.61 -12.38 5.55
CA VAL A 68 -3.44 -11.95 4.77
C VAL A 68 -3.78 -10.76 3.87
N ASN A 69 -4.91 -10.81 3.18
CA ASN A 69 -5.40 -9.73 2.32
C ASN A 69 -5.61 -8.42 3.09
N GLN A 70 -6.17 -8.49 4.30
CA GLN A 70 -6.32 -7.33 5.18
C GLN A 70 -4.96 -6.79 5.65
N ILE A 71 -4.03 -7.66 6.06
CA ILE A 71 -2.67 -7.27 6.47
C ILE A 71 -1.93 -6.57 5.32
N VAL A 72 -2.02 -7.11 4.11
CA VAL A 72 -1.40 -6.52 2.91
C VAL A 72 -1.97 -5.14 2.62
N SER A 73 -3.28 -4.94 2.78
CA SER A 73 -3.93 -3.63 2.69
C SER A 73 -3.42 -2.64 3.74
N ILE A 74 -3.30 -3.06 5.00
CA ILE A 74 -2.74 -2.23 6.08
C ILE A 74 -1.31 -1.80 5.75
N ILE A 75 -0.45 -2.76 5.38
CA ILE A 75 0.95 -2.48 5.04
C ILE A 75 1.01 -1.53 3.84
N TYR A 76 0.18 -1.74 2.82
CA TYR A 76 0.11 -0.84 1.67
C TYR A 76 -0.19 0.60 2.09
N PHE A 77 -1.23 0.84 2.88
CA PHE A 77 -1.56 2.20 3.32
C PHE A 77 -0.49 2.81 4.24
N ILE A 78 0.16 2.02 5.10
CA ILE A 78 1.30 2.47 5.90
C ILE A 78 2.46 2.92 5.00
N THR A 79 2.79 2.11 3.98
CA THR A 79 3.84 2.42 3.00
C THR A 79 3.51 3.62 2.11
N LEU A 80 2.26 4.09 2.12
CA LEU A 80 1.80 5.28 1.43
C LEU A 80 1.84 6.52 2.31
N ILE A 81 1.27 6.41 3.52
CA ILE A 81 1.09 7.52 4.45
C ILE A 81 2.42 7.94 5.07
N ILE A 82 3.27 6.99 5.49
CA ILE A 82 4.55 7.32 6.14
C ILE A 82 5.47 8.14 5.22
N PRO A 83 5.66 7.78 3.93
CA PRO A 83 6.40 8.63 2.99
C PRO A 83 5.87 10.05 2.88
N VAL A 84 4.54 10.25 2.83
CA VAL A 84 3.95 11.58 2.75
C VAL A 84 4.16 12.37 4.05
N LEU A 85 3.98 11.73 5.21
CA LEU A 85 4.22 12.36 6.51
C LEU A 85 5.72 12.63 6.78
N SER A 86 6.63 11.95 6.07
CA SER A 86 8.07 12.08 6.25
C SER A 86 8.59 13.53 6.13
N ILE A 87 7.89 14.38 5.36
CA ILE A 87 8.27 15.78 5.14
C ILE A 87 8.32 16.59 6.44
N PHE A 88 7.42 16.29 7.39
CA PHE A 88 7.38 16.95 8.71
C PHE A 88 8.58 16.55 9.59
N PHE A 89 9.16 15.38 9.35
CA PHE A 89 10.27 14.83 10.12
C PHE A 89 11.65 15.23 9.59
N LEU A 90 11.73 15.83 8.39
CA LEU A 90 12.99 16.25 7.75
C LEU A 90 13.82 17.25 8.56
N LYS A 91 13.18 18.01 9.45
CA LYS A 91 13.85 18.95 10.36
C LYS A 91 14.28 18.31 11.68
N LYS A 92 13.64 17.22 12.10
CA LYS A 92 13.81 16.60 13.42
C LYS A 92 14.78 15.41 13.42
N PHE A 93 14.87 14.69 12.30
CA PHE A 93 15.72 13.51 12.17
C PHE A 93 16.78 13.66 11.07
N SER A 94 17.73 12.72 11.04
CA SER A 94 18.74 12.66 9.99
C SER A 94 18.10 12.50 8.61
N LYS A 95 18.32 13.49 7.74
CA LYS A 95 17.81 13.50 6.35
C LYS A 95 18.18 12.23 5.60
N ARG A 96 19.40 11.72 5.78
CA ARG A 96 19.86 10.48 5.14
C ARG A 96 19.02 9.29 5.55
N SER A 97 18.69 9.17 6.85
CA SER A 97 17.85 8.08 7.36
C SER A 97 16.45 8.14 6.75
N ILE A 98 15.80 9.31 6.80
CA ILE A 98 14.46 9.51 6.23
C ILE A 98 14.44 9.14 4.75
N TYR A 99 15.41 9.61 3.97
CA TYR A 99 15.45 9.34 2.54
C TYR A 99 15.58 7.84 2.25
N ILE A 100 16.38 7.10 3.02
CA ILE A 100 16.51 5.65 2.86
C ILE A 100 15.18 4.98 3.22
N THR A 101 14.61 5.29 4.39
CA THR A 101 13.33 4.71 4.83
C THR A 101 12.21 4.92 3.81
N VAL A 102 12.06 6.13 3.28
CA VAL A 102 11.03 6.43 2.27
C VAL A 102 11.24 5.63 0.99
N ASN A 103 12.48 5.50 0.52
CA ASN A 103 12.74 4.67 -0.66
C ASN A 103 12.47 3.19 -0.40
N CYS A 104 12.80 2.66 0.78
CA CYS A 104 12.46 1.28 1.15
C CYS A 104 10.94 1.04 1.20
N LEU A 105 10.19 1.97 1.80
CA LEU A 105 8.73 1.90 1.85
C LEU A 105 8.12 2.00 0.45
N PHE A 106 8.67 2.87 -0.41
CA PHE A 106 8.25 2.98 -1.80
C PHE A 106 8.48 1.68 -2.59
N VAL A 107 9.65 1.05 -2.45
CA VAL A 107 9.92 -0.25 -3.10
C VAL A 107 8.92 -1.30 -2.62
N LEU A 108 8.64 -1.37 -1.31
CA LEU A 108 7.63 -2.28 -0.76
C LEU A 108 6.22 -2.00 -1.33
N ASN A 109 5.86 -0.73 -1.49
CA ASN A 109 4.58 -0.32 -2.09
C ASN A 109 4.46 -0.83 -3.54
N ILE A 110 5.52 -0.65 -4.35
CA ILE A 110 5.56 -1.14 -5.73
C ILE A 110 5.48 -2.67 -5.79
N LEU A 111 6.17 -3.39 -4.89
CA LEU A 111 6.09 -4.85 -4.81
C LEU A 111 4.67 -5.34 -4.49
N ILE A 112 3.97 -4.66 -3.57
CA ILE A 112 2.57 -4.99 -3.27
C ILE A 112 1.68 -4.76 -4.49
N LEU A 113 1.80 -3.62 -5.16
CA LEU A 113 1.02 -3.32 -6.36
C LEU A 113 1.30 -4.30 -7.50
N PHE A 114 2.56 -4.67 -7.69
CA PHE A 114 2.96 -5.66 -8.69
C PHE A 114 2.38 -7.04 -8.39
N SER A 115 2.40 -7.47 -7.12
CA SER A 115 1.79 -8.73 -6.68
C SER A 115 0.27 -8.75 -6.91
N LEU A 116 -0.42 -7.67 -6.53
CA LEU A 116 -1.87 -7.52 -6.76
C LEU A 116 -2.22 -7.47 -8.24
N TRP A 117 -1.36 -6.86 -9.06
CA TRP A 117 -1.53 -6.83 -10.51
C TRP A 117 -1.36 -8.24 -11.12
N LEU A 118 -0.33 -8.98 -10.71
CA LEU A 118 -0.08 -10.35 -11.18
C LEU A 118 -1.27 -11.28 -10.88
N GLN A 119 -1.87 -11.13 -9.70
CA GLN A 119 -3.06 -11.90 -9.29
C GLN A 119 -4.32 -11.57 -10.12
N LYS A 120 -4.35 -10.50 -10.92
CA LYS A 120 -5.45 -10.28 -11.89
C LYS A 120 -5.35 -11.17 -13.13
N PHE A 121 -4.18 -11.73 -13.43
CA PHE A 121 -3.92 -12.54 -14.62
C PHE A 121 -3.79 -14.05 -14.33
N LEU A 122 -3.77 -14.42 -13.04
CA LEU A 122 -3.70 -15.80 -12.58
C LEU A 122 -5.10 -16.35 -12.31
#